data_AF-A0A921ZQT6-F1
#
_entry.id   AF-A0A921ZQT6-F1
#
_cell.length_a   1.000
_cell.length_b   1.000
_cell.length_c   1.000
_cell.angle_alpha   90.00
_cell.angle_beta   90.00
_cell.angle_gamma   90.00
#
_symmetry.space_group_name_H-M   'P 1'
#
loop_
_entity.id
_entity.type
_entity.pdbx_description
1 polymer ?
#
loop_
_entity_poly.entity_id
_entity_poly.type
_entity_poly.pdbx_seq_one_letter_code
_entity_poly.pdbx_strand_id
1 'polypeptide(L)'
;MQSVRTTRGSRVRLECKASARPPPRISWYKDGRPVADIALRRFRVQNYSDDYRRRSVLVIRHARNEDSATYECRAQGAVGPPAVAAANVSVLPPVVTPPDTTTGSPCPMPDPSSYCLNGGTCLFFEIVQEQACKCPEGFTGQRCETKDVSNRSSKGEPLW
;
A
#
# COMPACT_ATOMS: atom_id res chain seq x y z
N MET A 1 14.02 18.63 6.18
CA MET A 1 13.05 17.85 5.38
C MET A 1 12.81 16.53 6.10
N GLN A 2 11.66 15.87 5.91
CA GLN A 2 11.34 14.63 6.64
C GLN A 2 10.95 13.51 5.67
N SER A 3 11.39 12.29 5.95
CA SER A 3 11.04 11.08 5.19
C SER A 3 9.56 10.74 5.35
N VAL A 4 8.94 10.22 4.30
CA VAL A 4 7.51 9.92 4.24
C VAL A 4 7.30 8.48 3.82
N ARG A 5 6.46 7.74 4.55
CA ARG A 5 5.90 6.46 4.11
C ARG A 5 4.43 6.63 3.81
N THR A 6 3.98 6.15 2.66
CA THR A 6 2.59 6.28 2.23
C THR A 6 2.15 5.07 1.42
N THR A 7 0.88 4.98 1.07
CA THR A 7 0.31 3.94 0.20
C THR A 7 0.11 4.46 -1.22
N ARG A 8 0.07 3.55 -2.19
CA ARG A 8 -0.27 3.87 -3.58
C ARG A 8 -1.61 4.62 -3.67
N GLY A 9 -1.65 5.67 -4.49
CA GLY A 9 -2.82 6.53 -4.69
C GLY A 9 -2.91 7.70 -3.70
N SER A 10 -2.19 7.66 -2.58
CA SER A 10 -2.18 8.72 -1.58
C SER A 10 -1.45 9.98 -2.08
N ARG A 11 -1.68 11.10 -1.39
CA ARG A 11 -1.01 12.38 -1.68
C ARG A 11 0.25 12.52 -0.83
N VAL A 12 1.41 12.65 -1.46
CA VAL A 12 2.68 12.96 -0.77
C VAL A 12 2.93 14.46 -0.74
N ARG A 13 3.43 14.97 0.38
CA ARG A 13 3.85 16.36 0.56
C ARG A 13 5.24 16.40 1.18
N LEU A 14 6.18 17.01 0.48
CA LEU A 14 7.52 17.30 0.98
C LEU A 14 7.67 18.80 1.12
N GLU A 15 8.06 19.24 2.31
CA GLU A 15 8.26 20.66 2.62
C GLU A 15 9.73 20.97 2.84
N CYS A 16 10.20 22.03 2.18
CA CYS A 16 11.53 22.58 2.33
C CYS A 16 11.46 24.06 2.70
N LYS A 17 12.22 24.45 3.72
CA LYS A 17 12.34 25.82 4.21
C LYS A 17 13.81 26.20 4.18
N ALA A 18 14.13 27.35 3.60
CA ALA A 18 15.48 27.90 3.54
C ALA A 18 15.44 29.41 3.76
N SER A 19 16.53 29.98 4.24
CA SER A 19 16.65 31.41 4.50
C SER A 19 18.01 31.92 4.01
N ALA A 20 18.00 32.99 3.23
CA ALA A 20 19.18 33.68 2.72
C ALA A 20 18.82 35.12 2.31
N ARG A 21 19.83 36.00 2.19
CA ARG A 21 19.67 37.36 1.67
C ARG A 21 20.56 37.52 0.42
N PRO A 22 20.00 37.74 -0.78
CA PRO A 22 18.58 37.65 -1.15
C PRO A 22 17.99 36.23 -0.97
N PRO A 23 16.65 36.08 -1.05
CA PRO A 23 15.97 34.82 -0.75
C PRO A 23 16.43 33.70 -1.69
N PRO A 24 16.66 32.48 -1.19
CA PRO A 24 17.30 31.44 -1.98
C PRO A 24 16.34 30.86 -3.03
N ARG A 25 16.91 30.42 -4.16
CA ARG A 25 16.17 29.63 -5.16
C ARG A 25 16.12 28.18 -4.71
N ILE A 26 14.91 27.60 -4.63
CA ILE A 26 14.72 26.20 -4.27
C ILE A 26 14.43 25.38 -5.53
N SER A 27 15.17 24.29 -5.69
CA SER A 27 14.99 23.29 -6.75
C SER A 27 14.83 21.90 -6.14
N TRP A 28 13.96 21.09 -6.74
CA TRP A 28 13.65 19.73 -6.29
C TRP A 28 14.30 18.70 -7.21
N TYR A 29 14.82 17.63 -6.61
CA TYR A 29 15.42 16.50 -7.31
C TYR A 29 14.85 15.19 -6.79
N LYS A 30 14.78 14.20 -7.66
CA LYS A 30 14.41 12.81 -7.36
C LYS A 30 15.53 11.93 -7.89
N ASP A 31 16.19 11.19 -7.01
CA ASP A 31 17.34 10.33 -7.35
C ASP A 31 18.40 11.07 -8.20
N GLY A 32 18.69 12.33 -7.80
CA GLY A 32 19.64 13.20 -8.49
C GLY A 32 19.14 13.87 -9.78
N ARG A 33 17.94 13.52 -10.29
CA ARG A 33 17.37 14.14 -11.49
C ARG A 33 16.45 15.31 -11.12
N PRO A 34 16.51 16.46 -11.82
CA PRO A 34 15.60 17.57 -11.56
C PRO A 34 14.13 17.15 -11.71
N VAL A 35 13.31 17.43 -10.71
CA VAL A 35 11.87 17.12 -10.75
C VAL A 35 11.20 17.82 -11.93
N ALA A 36 11.70 18.97 -12.37
CA ALA A 36 11.20 19.70 -13.53
C ALA A 36 11.26 18.87 -14.84
N ASP A 37 12.32 18.08 -15.02
CA ASP A 37 12.56 17.31 -16.23
C ASP A 37 11.67 16.05 -16.30
N ILE A 38 11.30 15.54 -15.12
CA ILE A 38 10.47 14.35 -14.94
C ILE A 38 9.06 14.69 -14.46
N ALA A 39 8.68 15.98 -14.46
CA ALA A 39 7.45 16.48 -13.84
C ALA A 39 6.22 15.93 -14.57
N LEU A 40 5.81 14.73 -14.17
CA LEU A 40 4.54 14.16 -14.58
C LEU A 40 3.42 15.12 -14.16
N ARG A 41 2.28 15.09 -14.87
CA ARG A 41 1.08 15.88 -14.51
C ARG A 41 0.62 15.71 -13.05
N ARG A 42 1.13 14.71 -12.32
CA ARG A 42 0.89 14.43 -10.90
C ARG A 42 1.74 15.28 -9.93
N PHE A 43 2.87 15.82 -10.37
CA PHE A 43 3.81 16.58 -9.54
C PHE A 43 3.43 18.07 -9.56
N ARG A 44 3.40 18.71 -8.39
CA ARG A 44 3.12 20.15 -8.25
C ARG A 44 4.07 20.76 -7.23
N VAL A 45 4.77 21.81 -7.63
CA VAL A 45 5.63 22.60 -6.73
C VAL A 45 4.88 23.89 -6.38
N GLN A 46 4.74 24.15 -5.09
CA GLN A 46 4.18 25.41 -4.57
C GLN A 46 5.30 26.17 -3.87
N ASN A 47 5.56 27.40 -4.31
CA ASN A 47 6.62 28.24 -3.77
C ASN A 47 6.03 29.44 -3.06
N TYR A 48 6.56 29.74 -1.88
CA TYR A 48 6.19 30.88 -1.06
C TYR A 48 7.48 31.59 -0.66
N SER A 49 7.56 32.92 -0.85
CA SER A 49 8.62 33.76 -0.28
C SER A 49 8.05 34.73 0.74
N ASP A 50 8.86 35.01 1.75
CA ASP A 50 8.58 35.98 2.79
C ASP A 50 9.92 36.61 3.21
N ASP A 51 10.17 37.84 2.76
CA ASP A 51 11.46 38.53 2.90
C ASP A 51 12.63 37.58 2.59
N TYR A 52 13.58 37.38 3.52
CA TYR A 52 14.75 36.50 3.40
C TYR A 52 14.45 34.99 3.50
N ARG A 53 13.18 34.58 3.60
CA ARG A 53 12.77 33.18 3.76
C ARG A 53 12.07 32.65 2.51
N ARG A 54 12.36 31.40 2.17
CA ARG A 54 11.71 30.66 1.09
C ARG A 54 11.17 29.34 1.62
N ARG A 55 9.91 29.05 1.30
CA ARG A 55 9.24 27.78 1.58
C ARG A 55 8.79 27.19 0.25
N SER A 56 9.21 25.98 -0.04
CA SER A 56 8.77 25.23 -1.21
C SER A 56 8.11 23.94 -0.77
N VAL A 57 7.00 23.57 -1.40
CA VAL A 57 6.26 22.34 -1.12
C VAL A 57 6.09 21.56 -2.41
N LEU A 58 6.73 20.40 -2.49
CA LEU A 58 6.52 19.43 -3.56
C LEU A 58 5.34 18.51 -3.18
N VAL A 59 4.37 18.41 -4.09
CA VAL A 59 3.16 17.61 -3.94
C VAL A 59 3.08 16.57 -5.06
N ILE A 60 2.89 15.31 -4.69
CA ILE A 60 2.62 14.21 -5.62
C ILE A 60 1.16 13.80 -5.44
N ARG A 61 0.32 14.07 -6.44
CA ARG A 61 -1.11 13.70 -6.46
C ARG A 61 -1.21 12.30 -7.07
N HIS A 62 -1.61 11.30 -6.29
CA HIS A 62 -1.63 9.87 -6.66
C HIS A 62 -0.24 9.23 -6.70
N ALA A 63 0.34 8.98 -5.53
CA ALA A 63 1.62 8.30 -5.38
C ALA A 63 1.61 6.92 -6.08
N ARG A 64 2.71 6.61 -6.78
CA ARG A 64 2.95 5.32 -7.43
C ARG A 64 4.21 4.69 -6.85
N ASN A 65 4.36 3.37 -7.04
CA ASN A 65 5.54 2.66 -6.54
C ASN A 65 6.84 3.25 -7.10
N GLU A 66 6.82 3.69 -8.37
CA GLU A 66 7.92 4.39 -9.06
C GLU A 66 8.28 5.75 -8.42
N ASP A 67 7.38 6.36 -7.63
CA ASP A 67 7.67 7.60 -6.92
C ASP A 67 8.50 7.37 -5.65
N SER A 68 8.73 6.11 -5.26
CA SER A 68 9.61 5.74 -4.15
C SER A 68 11.05 6.04 -4.51
N ALA A 69 11.64 7.01 -3.84
CA ALA A 69 12.93 7.59 -4.22
C ALA A 69 13.49 8.44 -3.08
N THR A 70 14.76 8.82 -3.22
CA THR A 70 15.35 9.88 -2.39
C THR A 70 15.09 11.22 -3.07
N TYR A 71 14.33 12.07 -2.38
CA TYR A 71 14.05 13.43 -2.83
C TYR A 71 15.00 14.40 -2.16
N GLU A 72 15.52 15.33 -2.95
CA GLU A 72 16.39 16.39 -2.45
C GLU A 72 15.78 17.76 -2.74
N CYS A 73 15.82 18.62 -1.73
CA CYS A 73 15.65 20.05 -1.90
C CYS A 73 17.03 20.70 -1.92
N ARG A 74 17.35 21.40 -3.00
CA ARG A 74 18.58 22.20 -3.13
C ARG A 74 18.22 23.68 -3.08
N ALA A 75 18.77 24.38 -2.10
CA ALA A 75 18.57 25.82 -1.90
C ALA A 75 19.84 26.59 -2.30
N GLN A 76 19.77 27.30 -3.42
CA GLN A 76 20.85 28.14 -3.93
C GLN A 76 20.73 29.57 -3.39
N GLY A 77 21.70 29.98 -2.58
CA GLY A 77 21.87 31.37 -2.15
C GLY A 77 22.69 32.18 -3.18
N ALA A 78 22.91 33.47 -2.88
CA ALA A 78 23.72 34.35 -3.74
C ALA A 78 25.23 34.03 -3.68
N VAL A 79 25.69 33.46 -2.56
CA VAL A 79 27.09 33.14 -2.31
C VAL A 79 27.19 31.72 -1.76
N GLY A 80 28.21 30.99 -2.19
CA GLY A 80 28.51 29.66 -1.72
C GLY A 80 27.75 28.53 -2.43
N PRO A 81 28.09 27.28 -2.09
CA PRO A 81 27.44 26.11 -2.63
C PRO A 81 25.97 26.01 -2.15
N PRO A 82 25.09 25.32 -2.91
CA PRO A 82 23.71 25.13 -2.51
C PRO A 82 23.61 24.27 -1.24
N ALA A 83 22.74 24.66 -0.31
CA ALA A 83 22.37 23.82 0.82
C ALA A 83 21.44 22.69 0.35
N VAL A 84 21.67 21.47 0.81
CA VAL A 84 20.91 20.29 0.37
C VAL A 84 20.23 19.63 1.56
N ALA A 85 18.94 19.35 1.42
CA ALA A 85 18.17 18.56 2.37
C ALA A 85 17.52 17.37 1.67
N ALA A 86 17.78 16.16 2.16
CA ALA A 86 17.26 14.91 1.59
C ALA A 86 16.12 14.33 2.45
N ALA A 87 15.23 13.58 1.81
CA ALA A 87 14.20 12.77 2.46
C ALA A 87 13.85 11.56 1.60
N ASN A 88 13.60 10.43 2.26
CA ASN A 88 13.18 9.21 1.57
C ASN A 88 11.65 9.16 1.51
N VAL A 89 11.12 8.91 0.31
CA VAL A 89 9.70 8.62 0.12
C VAL A 89 9.57 7.13 -0.19
N SER A 90 8.76 6.42 0.58
CA SER A 90 8.42 5.02 0.32
C SER A 90 6.92 4.90 0.05
N VAL A 91 6.56 4.46 -1.15
CA VAL A 91 5.19 4.18 -1.55
C VAL A 91 4.96 2.68 -1.45
N LEU A 92 4.24 2.29 -0.42
CA LEU A 92 3.83 0.91 -0.19
C LEU A 92 2.69 0.55 -1.17
N PRO A 93 2.62 -0.71 -1.62
CA PRO A 93 1.44 -1.18 -2.33
C PRO A 93 0.18 -0.91 -1.49
N PRO A 94 -1.02 -0.83 -2.11
CA PRO A 94 -2.23 -0.85 -1.32
C PRO A 94 -2.14 -2.05 -0.40
N VAL A 95 -2.47 -1.86 0.88
CA VAL A 95 -2.67 -2.98 1.79
C VAL A 95 -3.88 -3.71 1.22
N VAL A 96 -3.61 -4.66 0.33
CA VAL A 96 -4.53 -5.75 0.07
C VAL A 96 -4.46 -6.53 1.36
N THR A 97 -5.19 -6.09 2.38
CA THR A 97 -5.83 -7.08 3.22
C THR A 97 -6.49 -7.99 2.19
N PRO A 98 -6.11 -9.28 2.09
CA PRO A 98 -6.93 -10.18 1.31
C PRO A 98 -8.36 -9.87 1.75
N PRO A 99 -9.32 -9.66 0.83
CA PRO A 99 -10.71 -9.73 1.26
C PRO A 99 -10.75 -11.01 2.06
N ASP A 100 -11.17 -10.97 3.33
CA ASP A 100 -11.37 -12.19 4.08
C ASP A 100 -12.27 -13.03 3.19
N THR A 101 -11.67 -13.96 2.44
CA THR A 101 -12.39 -14.78 1.45
C THR A 101 -13.13 -15.88 2.20
N THR A 102 -13.35 -15.65 3.50
CA THR A 102 -13.97 -16.50 4.50
C THR A 102 -15.20 -15.82 5.11
N THR A 103 -15.53 -14.58 4.72
CA THR A 103 -16.74 -13.90 5.21
C THR A 103 -17.77 -13.80 4.10
N GLY A 104 -18.12 -14.93 3.47
CA GLY A 104 -19.43 -14.99 2.82
C GLY A 104 -20.53 -14.82 3.85
N SER A 105 -21.66 -14.23 3.46
CA SER A 105 -22.83 -14.12 4.33
C SER A 105 -23.36 -15.53 4.65
N PRO A 106 -24.01 -15.75 5.80
CA PRO A 106 -24.76 -16.98 6.01
C PRO A 106 -25.75 -17.21 4.87
N CYS A 107 -25.81 -18.43 4.33
CA CYS A 107 -26.71 -18.75 3.23
C CYS A 107 -28.18 -18.49 3.60
N PRO A 108 -28.98 -17.84 2.72
CA PRO A 108 -30.37 -17.46 3.01
C PRO A 108 -31.37 -18.64 2.98
N MET A 109 -30.92 -19.87 3.25
CA MET A 109 -31.70 -21.10 3.18
C MET A 109 -32.28 -21.47 4.56
N PRO A 110 -33.50 -22.03 4.64
CA PRO A 110 -34.15 -22.38 5.91
C PRO A 110 -33.42 -23.48 6.71
N ASP A 111 -32.49 -24.23 6.09
CA ASP A 111 -31.59 -25.17 6.78
C ASP A 111 -30.18 -25.22 6.13
N PRO A 112 -29.19 -24.47 6.67
CA PRO A 112 -27.80 -24.42 6.19
C PRO A 112 -27.06 -25.76 6.23
N SER A 113 -27.51 -26.70 7.08
CA SER A 113 -26.91 -28.02 7.28
C SER A 113 -27.12 -28.96 6.09
N SER A 114 -28.07 -28.63 5.20
CA SER A 114 -28.43 -29.46 4.06
C SER A 114 -27.46 -29.30 2.88
N TYR A 115 -26.87 -28.11 2.69
CA TYR A 115 -26.01 -27.85 1.55
C TYR A 115 -24.57 -28.30 1.81
N CYS A 116 -23.97 -27.89 2.93
CA CYS A 116 -22.62 -28.31 3.31
C CYS A 116 -22.67 -29.52 4.24
N LEU A 117 -22.09 -30.63 3.82
CA LEU A 117 -22.07 -31.88 4.56
C LEU A 117 -20.96 -31.89 5.61
N ASN A 118 -20.98 -32.87 6.51
CA ASN A 118 -19.93 -33.17 7.49
C ASN A 118 -19.52 -31.98 8.38
N GLY A 119 -20.43 -31.05 8.66
CA GLY A 119 -20.17 -29.86 9.49
C GLY A 119 -19.55 -28.69 8.74
N GLY A 120 -19.64 -28.67 7.41
CA GLY A 120 -19.23 -27.53 6.59
C GLY A 120 -20.07 -26.28 6.84
N THR A 121 -19.45 -25.11 6.72
CA THR A 121 -20.15 -23.81 6.84
C THR A 121 -20.55 -23.31 5.46
N CYS A 122 -21.84 -23.08 5.24
CA CYS A 122 -22.37 -22.51 4.00
C CYS A 122 -22.13 -21.00 3.94
N LEU A 123 -21.50 -20.54 2.87
CA LEU A 123 -21.19 -19.16 2.58
C LEU A 123 -21.90 -18.73 1.29
N PHE A 124 -22.62 -17.62 1.33
CA PHE A 124 -23.27 -17.01 0.18
C PHE A 124 -22.52 -15.74 -0.25
N PHE A 125 -22.15 -15.69 -1.53
CA PHE A 125 -21.48 -14.54 -2.12
C PHE A 125 -22.51 -13.69 -2.87
N GLU A 126 -23.06 -12.69 -2.18
CA GLU A 126 -24.12 -11.81 -2.69
C GLU A 126 -23.80 -11.16 -4.04
N ILE A 127 -22.51 -10.87 -4.29
CA ILE A 127 -22.03 -10.20 -5.51
C ILE A 127 -22.12 -11.11 -6.75
N VAL A 128 -21.95 -12.41 -6.57
CA VAL A 128 -21.97 -13.41 -7.67
C VAL A 128 -23.16 -14.37 -7.57
N GLN A 129 -24.01 -14.20 -6.55
CA GLN A 129 -25.14 -15.08 -6.21
C GLN A 129 -24.76 -16.57 -6.13
N GLU A 130 -23.55 -16.86 -5.65
CA GLU A 130 -23.01 -18.21 -5.58
C GLU A 130 -22.93 -18.70 -4.12
N GLN A 131 -23.16 -20.00 -3.91
CA GLN A 131 -23.02 -20.65 -2.61
C GLN A 131 -21.77 -21.52 -2.62
N ALA A 132 -20.99 -21.51 -1.54
CA ALA A 132 -19.84 -22.38 -1.36
C ALA A 132 -19.76 -22.92 0.07
N CYS A 133 -19.05 -24.02 0.24
CA CYS A 133 -18.83 -24.63 1.54
C CYS A 133 -17.40 -24.43 2.03
N LYS A 134 -17.26 -23.94 3.26
CA LYS A 134 -16.01 -24.03 4.01
C LYS A 134 -15.97 -25.36 4.76
N CYS A 135 -15.08 -26.26 4.35
CA CYS A 135 -15.00 -27.59 4.94
C CYS A 135 -14.20 -27.62 6.25
N PRO A 136 -14.64 -28.41 7.24
CA PRO A 136 -13.85 -28.67 8.43
C PRO A 136 -12.64 -29.55 8.09
N GLU A 137 -11.70 -29.63 9.02
CA GLU A 137 -10.48 -30.41 8.84
C GLU A 137 -10.79 -31.88 8.50
N GLY A 138 -10.10 -32.42 7.50
CA GLY A 138 -10.30 -33.79 7.03
C GLY A 138 -11.45 -33.98 6.04
N PHE A 139 -12.10 -32.91 5.58
CA PHE A 139 -13.11 -32.95 4.53
C PHE A 139 -12.80 -31.98 3.39
N THR A 140 -13.14 -32.40 2.18
CA THR A 140 -12.95 -31.67 0.92
C THR A 140 -14.13 -31.92 -0.03
N GLY A 141 -14.13 -31.26 -1.19
CA GLY A 141 -15.24 -31.27 -2.15
C GLY A 141 -16.08 -29.99 -2.10
N GLN A 142 -16.96 -29.81 -3.08
CA GLN A 142 -17.77 -28.58 -3.21
C GLN A 142 -18.77 -28.43 -2.06
N ARG A 143 -19.17 -29.55 -1.46
CA ARG A 143 -20.13 -29.65 -0.36
C ARG A 143 -19.53 -30.36 0.85
N CYS A 144 -18.21 -30.49 0.93
CA CYS A 144 -17.51 -31.23 1.99
C CYS A 144 -17.90 -32.71 2.07
N GLU A 145 -18.24 -33.31 0.92
CA GLU A 145 -18.70 -34.69 0.77
C GLU A 145 -17.56 -35.72 0.85
N THR A 146 -16.32 -35.30 0.59
CA THR A 146 -15.17 -36.20 0.47
C THR A 146 -14.33 -36.14 1.73
N LYS A 147 -13.99 -37.29 2.32
CA LYS A 147 -12.96 -37.34 3.36
C LYS A 147 -11.59 -37.14 2.73
N ASP A 148 -10.85 -36.15 3.22
CA ASP A 148 -9.50 -35.89 2.79
C ASP A 148 -8.57 -36.95 3.42
N VAL A 149 -8.15 -37.93 2.60
CA VAL A 149 -7.27 -39.04 3.02
C VAL A 149 -5.78 -38.62 2.99
N SER A 150 -5.48 -37.36 2.71
CA SER A 150 -4.11 -36.86 2.49
C SER A 150 -3.26 -36.80 3.75
N ASN A 151 -3.78 -37.21 4.91
CA ASN A 151 -2.99 -37.41 6.12
C ASN A 151 -3.19 -38.79 6.76
N ARG A 152 -2.97 -39.87 6.00
CA ARG A 152 -2.52 -41.16 6.55
C ARG A 152 -0.99 -41.27 6.50
N SER A 153 -0.30 -40.46 7.29
CA SER A 153 1.01 -40.83 7.87
C SER A 153 1.48 -39.75 8.83
N SER A 154 1.14 -39.92 10.10
CA SER A 154 2.03 -39.62 11.22
C SER A 154 1.43 -40.16 12.52
N LYS A 155 1.52 -41.49 12.71
CA LYS A 155 1.85 -42.19 13.96
C LYS A 155 1.69 -43.69 13.72
N GLY A 156 2.78 -44.31 13.29
CA GLY A 156 2.93 -45.75 13.48
C GLY A 156 3.10 -46.00 14.98
N GLU A 157 2.14 -46.70 15.57
CA GLU A 157 2.35 -47.45 16.81
C GLU A 157 3.25 -48.65 16.49
N PRO A 158 4.40 -48.85 17.17
CA PRO A 158 5.03 -50.14 17.18
C PRO A 158 4.28 -51.05 18.14
N LEU A 159 3.82 -52.19 17.63
CA LEU A 159 3.48 -53.35 18.43
C LEU A 159 4.78 -53.93 19.02
N TRP A 160 4.93 -53.83 20.33
CA TRP A 160 5.51 -54.88 21.19
C TRP A 160 4.91 -54.76 22.60
#